data_AF-A0A662C4X6-F1
#
_entry.id   AF-A0A662C4X6-F1
#
_cell.length_a   1.000
_cell.length_b   1.000
_cell.length_c   1.000
_cell.angle_alpha   90.00
_cell.angle_beta   90.00
_cell.angle_gamma   90.00
#
_symmetry.space_group_name_H-M   'P 1'
#
loop_
_entity.id
_entity.type
_entity.pdbx_description
1 polymer ?
#
loop_
_entity_poly.entity_id
_entity_poly.type
_entity_poly.pdbx_seq_one_letter_code
_entity_poly.pdbx_strand_id
1 'polypeptide(L)'
;MNKPILIFCLILFFFGQILAQNPFPEKTRVFDDETLPRIDIFIDTDSLALIFQDVESDHEYPANFTFTRNTDLDILDTIGFRLRGNTSRYSQKKSFKIAVNSFEKGRNFLGLEKLNINGEHNDPSII
;
A
#
# COMPACT_ATOMS: atom_id res chain seq x y z
N MET A 1 -30.76 -45.05 -7.22
CA MET A 1 -30.88 -43.58 -7.15
C MET A 1 -31.69 -43.10 -8.36
N ASN A 2 -32.79 -42.37 -8.15
CA ASN A 2 -33.66 -41.95 -9.25
C ASN A 2 -32.89 -41.02 -10.18
N LYS A 3 -32.81 -41.34 -11.49
CA LYS A 3 -32.17 -40.51 -12.53
C LYS A 3 -32.47 -39.00 -12.41
N PRO A 4 -33.72 -38.54 -12.17
CA PRO A 4 -33.99 -37.12 -11.99
C PRO A 4 -33.29 -36.49 -10.77
N ILE A 5 -33.13 -37.23 -9.67
CA ILE A 5 -32.45 -36.75 -8.46
C ILE A 5 -30.95 -36.58 -8.74
N LEU A 6 -30.34 -37.54 -9.45
CA LEU A 6 -28.92 -37.44 -9.81
C LEU A 6 -28.64 -36.25 -10.74
N ILE A 7 -29.53 -36.01 -11.72
CA ILE A 7 -29.42 -34.85 -12.63
C ILE A 7 -29.57 -33.54 -11.85
N PHE A 8 -30.52 -33.47 -10.92
CA PHE A 8 -30.71 -32.30 -10.06
C PHE A 8 -29.49 -32.01 -9.19
N CYS A 9 -28.89 -33.03 -8.58
CA CYS A 9 -27.65 -32.89 -7.81
C CYS A 9 -26.46 -32.44 -8.66
N LEU A 10 -26.34 -32.94 -9.90
CA LEU A 10 -25.31 -32.51 -10.86
C LEU A 10 -25.48 -31.03 -11.24
N ILE A 11 -26.71 -30.58 -11.48
CA ILE A 11 -27.00 -29.16 -11.78
C ILE A 11 -26.64 -28.26 -10.59
N LEU A 12 -27.01 -28.63 -9.37
CA LEU A 12 -26.64 -27.89 -8.15
C LEU A 12 -25.12 -27.80 -7.95
N PHE A 13 -24.39 -28.88 -8.24
CA PHE A 13 -22.94 -28.90 -8.14
C PHE A 13 -22.27 -27.97 -9.16
N PHE A 14 -22.80 -27.87 -10.38
CA PHE A 14 -22.31 -26.95 -11.41
C PHE A 14 -22.61 -25.47 -11.10
N PHE A 15 -23.78 -25.16 -10.52
CA PHE A 15 -24.12 -23.78 -10.12
C PHE A 15 -23.29 -23.28 -8.93
N GLY A 16 -22.88 -24.16 -8.00
CA GLY A 16 -22.03 -23.80 -6.87
C GLY A 16 -20.63 -23.30 -7.24
N GLN A 17 -20.12 -23.67 -8.43
CA GLN A 17 -18.79 -23.23 -8.89
C GLN A 17 -18.78 -21.75 -9.33
N ILE A 18 -19.92 -21.16 -9.67
CA ILE A 18 -19.99 -19.79 -10.21
C ILE A 18 -19.78 -18.74 -9.10
N LEU A 19 -20.06 -19.09 -7.84
CA LEU A 19 -19.91 -18.21 -6.68
C LEU A 19 -18.55 -18.34 -5.96
N ALA A 20 -17.63 -19.15 -6.48
CA ALA A 20 -16.33 -19.40 -5.87
C ALA A 20 -15.21 -18.47 -6.37
N GLN A 21 -15.53 -17.47 -7.20
CA GLN A 21 -14.53 -16.47 -7.60
C GLN A 21 -14.12 -15.69 -6.35
N ASN A 22 -12.82 -15.67 -6.07
CA ASN A 22 -12.28 -14.80 -5.04
C ASN A 22 -12.55 -13.35 -5.50
N PRO A 23 -13.41 -12.57 -4.81
CA PRO A 23 -13.64 -11.20 -5.20
C PRO A 23 -12.36 -10.43 -4.88
N PHE A 24 -11.47 -10.31 -5.87
CA PHE A 24 -10.43 -9.30 -5.78
C PHE A 24 -11.15 -7.96 -5.72
N PRO A 25 -10.89 -7.14 -4.68
CA PRO A 25 -11.46 -5.81 -4.65
C PRO A 25 -11.04 -5.08 -5.92
N GLU A 26 -11.91 -4.21 -6.43
CA GLU A 26 -11.53 -3.33 -7.54
C GLU A 26 -10.22 -2.61 -7.16
N LYS A 27 -9.30 -2.52 -8.13
CA LYS A 27 -8.04 -1.81 -7.91
C LYS A 27 -8.38 -0.39 -7.50
N THR A 28 -8.01 -0.02 -6.29
CA THR A 28 -8.18 1.37 -5.86
C THR A 28 -7.21 2.25 -6.64
N ARG A 29 -7.43 3.56 -6.67
CA ARG A 29 -6.55 4.53 -7.36
C ARG A 29 -5.07 4.38 -6.98
N VAL A 30 -4.77 3.85 -5.79
CA VAL A 30 -3.39 3.59 -5.32
C VAL A 30 -2.74 2.38 -6.01
N PHE A 31 -3.52 1.36 -6.37
CA PHE A 31 -3.04 0.07 -6.90
C PHE A 31 -3.42 -0.16 -8.37
N ASP A 32 -3.90 0.88 -9.04
CA ASP A 32 -4.16 0.85 -10.47
C ASP A 32 -2.83 0.76 -11.25
N ASP A 33 -2.77 -0.15 -12.22
CA ASP A 33 -1.61 -0.43 -13.06
C ASP A 33 -1.66 0.26 -14.43
N GLU A 34 -2.68 1.07 -14.72
CA GLU A 34 -2.77 1.83 -15.97
C GLU A 34 -1.80 3.02 -16.03
N THR A 35 -1.53 3.68 -14.88
CA THR A 35 -0.66 4.86 -14.84
C THR A 35 0.13 4.91 -13.53
N LEU A 36 1.42 5.24 -13.61
CA LEU A 36 2.28 5.37 -12.44
C LEU A 36 1.99 6.68 -11.67
N PRO A 37 1.59 6.63 -10.39
CA PRO A 37 1.43 7.82 -9.58
C PRO A 37 2.78 8.39 -9.10
N ARG A 38 2.79 9.68 -8.76
CA ARG A 38 3.90 10.37 -8.10
C ARG A 38 3.54 10.62 -6.63
N ILE A 39 4.49 10.35 -5.74
CA ILE A 39 4.40 10.70 -4.32
C ILE A 39 5.50 11.72 -4.01
N ASP A 40 5.10 12.87 -3.51
CA ASP A 40 6.01 13.87 -2.97
C ASP A 40 5.88 13.89 -1.44
N ILE A 41 7.03 13.83 -0.76
CA ILE A 41 7.13 13.93 0.70
C ILE A 41 7.89 15.20 1.04
N PHE A 42 7.27 16.08 1.80
CA PHE A 42 7.92 17.25 2.37
C PHE A 42 8.09 17.02 3.87
N ILE A 43 9.34 16.97 4.32
CA ILE A 43 9.72 16.71 5.72
C ILE A 43 10.73 17.75 6.15
N ASP A 44 10.69 18.10 7.42
CA ASP A 44 11.64 19.02 8.03
C ASP A 44 13.06 18.46 8.00
N THR A 45 14.05 19.32 7.77
CA THR A 45 15.42 18.87 7.45
C THR A 45 16.09 18.22 8.65
N ASP A 46 15.79 18.69 9.86
CA ASP A 46 16.28 18.11 11.12
C ASP A 46 15.71 16.71 11.35
N SER A 47 14.42 16.53 11.09
CA SER A 47 13.72 15.25 11.19
C SER A 47 14.29 14.24 10.19
N LEU A 48 14.54 14.65 8.95
CA LEU A 48 15.18 13.81 7.95
C LEU A 48 16.61 13.42 8.37
N ALA A 49 17.37 14.35 8.95
CA ALA A 49 18.70 14.07 9.45
C ALA A 49 18.68 13.03 10.59
N LEU A 50 17.73 13.14 11.52
CA LEU A 50 17.54 12.18 12.61
C LEU A 50 17.16 10.78 12.09
N ILE A 51 16.29 10.71 11.08
CA ILE A 51 15.96 9.43 10.41
C ILE A 51 17.22 8.76 9.85
N PHE A 52 18.14 9.52 9.27
CA PHE A 52 19.37 8.97 8.70
C PHE A 52 20.49 8.77 9.71
N GLN A 53 20.44 9.43 10.86
CA GLN A 53 21.37 9.22 11.96
C GLN A 53 21.12 7.89 12.66
N ASP A 54 19.86 7.54 12.89
CA ASP A 54 19.44 6.25 13.46
C ASP A 54 18.50 5.52 12.49
N VAL A 55 19.11 4.80 11.55
CA VAL A 55 18.37 4.12 10.48
C VAL A 55 17.52 2.95 11.00
N GLU A 56 17.80 2.41 12.19
CA GLU A 56 17.05 1.29 12.79
C GLU A 56 15.81 1.76 13.54
N SER A 57 15.72 3.06 13.84
CA SER A 57 14.58 3.65 14.52
C SER A 57 13.25 3.37 13.82
N ASP A 58 12.23 3.09 14.63
CA ASP A 58 10.83 3.03 14.21
C ASP A 58 10.05 4.30 14.57
N HIS A 59 10.74 5.34 15.04
CA HIS A 59 10.13 6.64 15.28
C HIS A 59 9.63 7.24 13.96
N GLU A 60 8.39 7.74 13.98
CA GLU A 60 7.75 8.38 12.82
C GLU A 60 7.80 9.88 13.03
N TYR A 61 8.33 10.60 12.03
CA TYR A 61 8.41 12.05 12.05
C TYR A 61 7.26 12.65 11.22
N PRO A 62 6.72 13.81 11.62
CA PRO A 62 5.69 14.49 10.84
C PRO A 62 6.22 14.93 9.48
N ALA A 63 5.44 14.68 8.44
CA ALA A 63 5.72 15.14 7.08
C ALA A 63 4.40 15.43 6.34
N ASN A 64 4.49 16.17 5.25
CA ASN A 64 3.38 16.37 4.32
C ASN A 64 3.53 15.42 3.14
N PHE A 65 2.40 14.88 2.70
CA PHE A 65 2.28 13.90 1.65
C PHE A 65 1.43 14.47 0.53
N THR A 66 1.93 14.39 -0.71
CA THR A 66 1.17 14.70 -1.90
C THR A 66 1.19 13.50 -2.84
N PHE A 67 0.02 13.06 -3.26
CA PHE A 67 -0.16 12.01 -4.26
C PHE A 67 -0.74 12.62 -5.52
N THR A 68 -0.01 12.50 -6.63
CA THR A 68 -0.45 12.98 -7.94
C THR A 68 -0.62 11.80 -8.88
N ARG A 69 -1.78 11.69 -9.52
CA ARG A 69 -2.04 10.71 -10.57
C ARG A 69 -2.84 11.36 -11.69
N ASN A 70 -2.25 11.47 -12.88
CA ASN A 70 -2.84 12.22 -13.99
C ASN A 70 -3.18 13.66 -13.55
N THR A 71 -4.47 14.02 -13.49
CA THR A 71 -4.97 15.31 -12.99
C THR A 71 -5.43 15.26 -11.54
N ASP A 72 -5.51 14.08 -10.94
CA ASP A 72 -5.92 13.90 -9.54
C ASP A 72 -4.76 14.28 -8.61
N LEU A 73 -5.07 15.07 -7.59
CA LEU A 73 -4.14 15.56 -6.58
C LEU A 73 -4.75 15.39 -5.20
N ASP A 74 -4.11 14.58 -4.36
CA ASP A 74 -4.49 14.39 -2.96
C ASP A 74 -3.34 14.90 -2.08
N ILE A 75 -3.65 15.77 -1.11
CA ILE A 75 -2.68 16.35 -0.17
C ILE A 75 -3.10 16.00 1.25
N LEU A 76 -2.17 15.47 2.04
CA LEU A 76 -2.34 15.16 3.45
C LEU A 76 -1.19 15.78 4.25
N ASP A 77 -1.54 16.63 5.20
CA ASP A 77 -0.57 17.20 6.12
C ASP A 77 -0.37 16.29 7.34
N THR A 78 0.79 16.38 7.98
CA THR A 78 1.06 15.72 9.26
C THR A 78 0.87 14.19 9.21
N ILE A 79 1.44 13.50 8.23
CA ILE A 79 1.57 12.04 8.22
C ILE A 79 2.83 11.61 8.99
N GLY A 80 2.89 10.35 9.42
CA GLY A 80 4.10 9.74 9.97
C GLY A 80 5.01 9.20 8.88
N PHE A 81 6.26 9.67 8.83
CA PHE A 81 7.26 9.24 7.86
C PHE A 81 8.49 8.64 8.55
N ARG A 82 8.95 7.49 8.05
CA ARG A 82 10.17 6.82 8.53
C ARG A 82 10.74 5.82 7.54
N LEU A 83 11.95 5.35 7.83
CA LEU A 83 12.53 4.18 7.16
C LEU A 83 11.80 2.89 7.52
N ARG A 84 11.88 1.91 6.61
CA ARG A 84 11.28 0.59 6.75
C ARG A 84 12.21 -0.55 6.34
N GLY A 85 11.97 -1.68 6.99
CA GLY A 85 12.51 -3.00 6.67
C GLY A 85 13.66 -3.34 7.59
N ASN A 86 14.49 -4.30 7.20
CA ASN A 86 15.66 -4.70 7.97
C ASN A 86 16.90 -4.24 7.19
N THR A 87 17.42 -5.10 6.32
CA THR A 87 18.56 -4.79 5.42
C THR A 87 18.29 -3.60 4.50
N SER A 88 17.05 -3.38 4.08
CA SER A 88 16.63 -2.25 3.22
C SER A 88 16.77 -0.86 3.88
N ARG A 89 17.02 -0.79 5.19
CA ARG A 89 17.34 0.48 5.86
C ARG A 89 18.74 0.98 5.49
N TYR A 90 19.62 0.06 5.10
CA TYR A 90 21.01 0.34 4.77
C TYR A 90 21.27 0.45 3.27
N SER A 91 20.28 0.15 2.42
CA SER A 91 20.42 0.25 0.96
C SER A 91 20.58 1.71 0.50
N GLN A 92 21.20 1.94 -0.66
CA GLN A 92 21.25 3.29 -1.24
C GLN A 92 19.84 3.82 -1.53
N LYS A 93 19.03 3.02 -2.24
CA LYS A 93 17.60 3.30 -2.43
C LYS A 93 16.81 2.77 -1.23
N LYS A 94 16.51 3.68 -0.30
CA LYS A 94 15.81 3.40 0.96
C LYS A 94 14.37 2.94 0.71
N SER A 95 13.85 2.17 1.66
CA SER A 95 12.42 1.86 1.75
C SER A 95 11.80 2.68 2.87
N PHE A 96 10.59 3.17 2.66
CA PHE A 96 9.89 4.07 3.59
C PHE A 96 8.53 3.53 3.99
N LYS A 97 8.08 3.91 5.18
CA LYS A 97 6.69 3.78 5.62
C LYS A 97 6.09 5.18 5.69
N ILE A 98 4.93 5.35 5.09
CA ILE A 98 4.07 6.52 5.17
C ILE A 98 2.85 6.09 5.97
N ALA A 99 2.68 6.59 7.18
CA ALA A 99 1.57 6.25 8.08
C ALA A 99 0.64 7.45 8.19
N VAL A 100 -0.50 7.37 7.53
CA VAL A 100 -1.45 8.48 7.39
C VAL A 100 -2.16 8.77 8.71
N ASN A 101 -2.29 7.78 9.59
CA ASN A 101 -3.02 7.88 10.86
C ASN A 101 -2.14 8.11 12.11
N SER A 102 -0.82 8.28 11.97
CA SER A 102 0.09 8.38 13.13
C SER A 102 -0.24 9.55 14.07
N PHE A 103 -0.59 10.70 13.49
CA PHE A 103 -0.87 11.92 14.24
C PHE A 103 -2.36 12.31 14.20
N GLU A 104 -3.15 11.67 13.33
CA GLU A 104 -4.59 11.90 13.21
C GLU A 104 -5.34 10.55 13.22
N LYS A 105 -5.88 10.22 14.39
CA LYS A 105 -6.53 8.93 14.62
C LYS A 105 -7.77 8.78 13.74
N GLY A 106 -7.87 7.65 13.04
CA GLY A 106 -9.00 7.32 12.16
C GLY A 106 -8.88 7.88 10.74
N ARG A 107 -7.84 8.66 10.43
CA ARG A 107 -7.57 9.12 9.06
C ARG A 107 -7.13 7.96 8.18
N ASN A 108 -7.62 7.92 6.95
CA ASN A 108 -7.16 6.99 5.93
C ASN A 108 -7.03 7.71 4.57
N PHE A 109 -6.14 7.21 3.73
CA PHE A 109 -5.95 7.64 2.35
C PHE A 109 -6.48 6.55 1.43
N LEU A 110 -7.64 6.77 0.81
CA LEU A 110 -8.26 5.81 -0.10
C LEU A 110 -8.42 4.41 0.52
N GLY A 111 -8.84 4.36 1.78
CA GLY A 111 -8.98 3.12 2.56
C GLY A 111 -7.70 2.61 3.20
N LEU A 112 -6.57 3.30 3.03
CA LEU A 112 -5.27 2.91 3.59
C LEU A 112 -4.88 3.78 4.78
N GLU A 113 -4.60 3.13 5.91
CA GLU A 113 -3.99 3.82 7.07
C GLU A 113 -2.49 4.06 6.87
N LYS A 114 -1.85 3.28 5.99
CA LYS A 114 -0.42 3.34 5.73
C LYS A 114 -0.07 2.83 4.34
N LEU A 115 1.04 3.32 3.81
CA LEU A 115 1.69 2.86 2.58
C LEU A 115 3.14 2.47 2.88
N ASN A 116 3.61 1.40 2.27
CA ASN A 116 5.02 1.03 2.28
C ASN A 116 5.58 1.27 0.88
N ILE A 117 6.62 2.08 0.80
CA ILE A 117 7.31 2.38 -0.45
C ILE A 117 8.63 1.62 -0.43
N ASN A 118 8.68 0.49 -1.14
CA ASN A 118 9.87 -0.33 -1.18
C ASN A 118 10.87 0.22 -2.20
N GLY A 119 12.14 0.19 -1.81
CA GLY A 119 13.23 0.54 -2.74
C GLY A 119 13.46 -0.54 -3.80
N GLU A 120 13.09 -1.79 -3.52
CA GLU A 120 13.34 -3.00 -4.34
C GLU A 120 14.81 -3.15 -4.79
N HIS A 121 15.74 -2.72 -3.96
CA HIS A 121 17.18 -2.69 -4.27
C HIS A 121 17.81 -4.07 -4.57
N ASN A 122 17.18 -5.16 -4.10
CA ASN A 122 17.68 -6.52 -4.30
C ASN A 122 16.97 -7.28 -5.43
N ASP A 123 15.91 -6.71 -6.00
CA ASP A 123 15.16 -7.33 -7.09
C ASP A 123 15.50 -6.61 -8.41
N PRO A 124 16.23 -7.27 -9.33
CA PRO A 124 16.53 -6.69 -10.64
C PRO A 124 15.30 -6.46 -11.51
N SER A 125 14.19 -7.15 -11.22
CA SER A 125 12.98 -7.12 -12.04
C SER A 125 11.98 -6.05 -11.60
N ILE A 126 11.93 -5.73 -10.31
CA ILE A 126 11.05 -4.70 -9.72
C ILE A 126 9.57 -5.00 -10.07
N ILE A 127 9.17 -6.27 -9.98
CA ILE A 127 7.82 -6.77 -10.31
C ILE A 127 7.25 -7.71 -9.25
#